data_AF-A0A352NIY5-F1
#
_entry.id   AF-A0A352NIY5-F1
#
_cell.length_a   1.000
_cell.length_b   1.000
_cell.length_c   1.000
_cell.angle_alpha   90.00
_cell.angle_beta   90.00
_cell.angle_gamma   90.00
#
_symmetry.space_group_name_H-M   'P 1'
#
loop_
_entity.id
_entity.type
_entity.pdbx_description
1 polymer ?
#
loop_
_entity_poly.entity_id
_entity_poly.type
_entity_poly.pdbx_seq_one_letter_code
_entity_poly.pdbx_strand_id
1 'polypeptide(L)'
;MQPLYKIFEYNFLYGTRLATAYELGQGVKIIGFEERKSFEVRVLSIGKNPKRTGLGKKSLQFLRSKFNRITVSEIYEGALPFWLKMMECGLVDELLSIKDGSTFYRLEKAGNREIQSDYSENWLLQEI
;
A
#
# COMPACT_ATOMS: atom_id res chain seq x y z
N MET A 1 -23.61 -17.58 3.27
CA MET A 1 -22.45 -16.69 3.48
C MET A 1 -22.89 -15.26 3.17
N GLN A 2 -23.05 -14.39 4.17
CA GLN A 2 -23.45 -12.99 3.94
C GLN A 2 -22.23 -12.14 3.51
N PRO A 3 -22.36 -11.18 2.57
CA PRO A 3 -21.28 -10.24 2.28
C PRO A 3 -21.22 -9.23 3.42
N LEU A 4 -20.24 -9.37 4.32
CA LEU A 4 -20.28 -8.66 5.60
C LEU A 4 -19.90 -7.16 5.52
N TYR A 5 -19.90 -6.52 4.35
CA TYR A 5 -19.58 -5.09 4.20
C TYR A 5 -20.12 -4.55 2.87
N LYS A 6 -20.79 -3.37 2.90
CA LYS A 6 -21.08 -2.61 1.68
C LYS A 6 -19.75 -2.06 1.15
N ILE A 7 -19.42 -2.41 -0.09
CA ILE A 7 -18.22 -1.93 -0.78
C ILE A 7 -18.69 -0.82 -1.72
N PHE A 8 -18.09 0.36 -1.60
CA PHE A 8 -18.30 1.44 -2.54
C PHE A 8 -17.03 1.65 -3.35
N GLU A 9 -17.19 1.68 -4.67
CA GLU A 9 -16.13 1.91 -5.64
C GLU A 9 -16.48 3.15 -6.44
N TYR A 10 -15.53 4.09 -6.55
CA TYR A 10 -15.69 5.29 -7.37
C TYR A 10 -14.35 5.82 -7.87
N ASN A 11 -14.40 6.56 -8.97
CA ASN A 11 -13.24 7.19 -9.59
C ASN A 11 -13.25 8.69 -9.36
N PHE A 12 -12.08 9.29 -9.20
CA PHE A 12 -11.90 10.72 -9.05
C PHE A 12 -10.50 11.15 -9.52
N LEU A 13 -10.30 12.44 -9.79
CA LEU A 13 -8.98 12.96 -10.15
C LEU A 13 -8.12 13.13 -8.90
N TYR A 14 -6.95 12.49 -8.90
CA TYR A 14 -5.90 12.65 -7.89
C TYR A 14 -4.70 13.33 -8.56
N GLY A 15 -4.57 14.64 -8.36
CA GLY A 15 -3.69 15.46 -9.17
C GLY A 15 -4.12 15.43 -10.64
N THR A 16 -3.24 14.97 -11.52
CA THR A 16 -3.49 14.85 -12.96
C THR A 16 -3.90 13.43 -13.40
N ARG A 17 -4.00 12.47 -12.47
CA ARG A 17 -4.21 11.05 -12.77
C ARG A 17 -5.55 10.57 -12.21
N LEU A 18 -6.25 9.71 -12.96
CA LEU A 18 -7.52 9.13 -12.53
C LEU A 18 -7.26 8.05 -11.47
N ALA A 19 -7.76 8.25 -10.25
CA ALA A 19 -7.63 7.32 -9.14
C ALA A 19 -8.95 6.58 -8.88
N THR A 20 -8.83 5.37 -8.35
CA THR A 20 -9.93 4.54 -7.87
C THR A 20 -9.92 4.52 -6.34
N ALA A 21 -11.08 4.76 -5.73
CA ALA A 21 -11.30 4.59 -4.30
C ALA A 21 -12.18 3.38 -4.01
N TYR A 22 -11.74 2.55 -3.06
CA TYR A 22 -12.53 1.50 -2.44
C TYR A 22 -12.81 1.89 -1.00
N GLU A 23 -14.08 2.20 -0.70
CA GLU A 23 -14.57 2.34 0.67
C GLU A 23 -15.16 1.01 1.12
N LEU A 24 -14.46 0.39 2.05
CA LEU A 24 -14.85 -0.85 2.70
C LEU A 24 -15.50 -0.50 4.04
N GLY A 25 -16.38 -1.39 4.51
CA GLY A 25 -17.01 -1.23 5.82
C GLY A 25 -15.98 -1.00 6.94
N GLN A 26 -16.44 -0.43 8.05
CA GLN A 26 -15.62 -0.09 9.22
C GLN A 26 -14.62 1.06 8.98
N GLY A 27 -14.90 1.93 8.01
CA GLY A 27 -14.12 3.13 7.75
C GLY A 27 -12.76 2.84 7.13
N VAL A 28 -12.62 1.72 6.41
CA VAL A 28 -11.40 1.41 5.67
C VAL A 28 -11.53 1.96 4.26
N LYS A 29 -10.52 2.71 3.81
CA LYS A 29 -10.47 3.28 2.47
C LYS A 29 -9.13 2.94 1.82
N ILE A 30 -9.19 2.39 0.61
CA ILE A 30 -8.03 2.21 -0.27
C ILE A 30 -8.16 3.20 -1.42
N ILE A 31 -7.11 3.94 -1.72
CA ILE A 31 -7.00 4.79 -2.90
C ILE A 31 -5.77 4.37 -3.67
N GLY A 32 -5.89 4.27 -4.98
CA GLY A 32 -4.78 3.96 -5.84
C GLY A 32 -5.09 4.12 -7.31
N PHE A 33 -4.16 3.65 -8.12
CA PHE A 33 -4.26 3.71 -9.57
C PHE A 33 -4.40 2.30 -10.13
N GLU A 34 -5.48 2.07 -10.87
CA GLU A 34 -5.71 0.81 -11.56
C GLU A 34 -5.10 0.85 -12.96
N GLU A 35 -4.36 -0.20 -13.32
CA GLU A 35 -3.86 -0.42 -14.67
C GLU A 35 -3.96 -1.91 -15.04
N ARG A 36 -4.91 -2.25 -15.92
CA ARG A 36 -5.19 -3.63 -16.37
C ARG A 36 -5.52 -4.59 -15.21
N LYS A 37 -4.52 -5.34 -14.74
CA LYS A 37 -4.61 -6.30 -13.63
C LYS A 37 -3.67 -5.92 -12.48
N SER A 38 -3.20 -4.68 -12.49
CA SER A 38 -2.30 -4.12 -11.50
C SER A 38 -3.01 -3.00 -10.73
N PHE A 39 -2.67 -2.85 -9.46
CA PHE A 39 -3.15 -1.74 -8.63
C PHE A 39 -2.00 -1.14 -7.83
N GLU A 40 -1.76 0.15 -8.03
CA GLU A 40 -0.77 0.92 -7.27
C GLU A 40 -1.47 1.59 -6.08
N VAL A 41 -1.28 1.07 -4.88
CA VAL A 41 -1.83 1.64 -3.65
C VAL A 41 -1.08 2.91 -3.28
N ARG A 42 -1.83 4.01 -3.11
CA ARG A 42 -1.33 5.30 -2.63
C ARG A 42 -1.74 5.60 -1.21
N VAL A 43 -2.96 5.21 -0.85
CA VAL A 43 -3.49 5.45 0.49
C VAL A 43 -4.22 4.20 0.96
N LEU A 44 -3.88 3.75 2.17
CA LEU A 44 -4.71 2.86 2.96
C LEU A 44 -5.00 3.56 4.29
N SER A 45 -6.24 3.98 4.50
CA SER A 45 -6.67 4.59 5.76
C SER A 45 -7.65 3.69 6.49
N ILE A 46 -7.49 3.59 7.81
CA ILE A 46 -8.42 2.91 8.71
C ILE A 46 -8.97 3.98 9.65
N GLY A 47 -10.30 4.18 9.65
CA GLY A 47 -10.98 5.24 10.37
C GLY A 47 -10.71 5.26 11.89
N LYS A 48 -11.05 6.40 12.54
CA LYS A 48 -10.65 6.78 13.92
C LYS A 48 -11.21 5.93 15.09
N ASN A 49 -11.76 4.75 14.85
CA ASN A 49 -12.29 3.87 15.91
C ASN A 49 -11.18 2.94 16.44
N PRO A 50 -11.24 2.48 17.72
CA PRO A 50 -10.07 2.00 18.47
C PRO A 50 -9.27 0.95 17.69
N LYS A 51 -7.93 0.97 17.80
CA LYS A 51 -6.99 0.10 17.06
C LYS A 51 -7.58 -1.28 16.78
N ARG A 52 -8.09 -1.49 15.56
CA ARG A 52 -8.66 -2.77 15.14
C ARG A 52 -7.59 -3.57 14.43
N THR A 53 -7.12 -4.62 15.08
CA THR A 53 -6.13 -5.53 14.50
C THR A 53 -6.71 -6.23 13.27
N GLY A 54 -5.89 -6.34 12.21
CA GLY A 54 -6.21 -7.14 11.03
C GLY A 54 -7.09 -6.48 9.95
N LEU A 55 -7.61 -5.26 10.15
CA LEU A 55 -8.41 -4.60 9.11
C LEU A 55 -7.60 -4.31 7.83
N GLY A 56 -6.37 -3.80 7.97
CA GLY A 56 -5.48 -3.57 6.83
C GLY A 56 -5.17 -4.85 6.05
N LYS A 57 -4.99 -5.97 6.76
CA LYS A 57 -4.79 -7.28 6.12
C LYS A 57 -6.04 -7.71 5.34
N LYS A 58 -7.22 -7.60 5.94
CA LYS A 58 -8.50 -7.98 5.30
C LYS A 58 -8.81 -7.12 4.08
N SER A 59 -8.52 -5.82 4.14
CA SER A 59 -8.73 -4.92 3.00
C SER A 59 -7.78 -5.23 1.85
N LEU A 60 -6.54 -5.62 2.13
CA LEU A 60 -5.60 -6.06 1.09
C LEU A 60 -5.95 -7.45 0.55
N GLN A 61 -6.57 -8.35 1.34
CA GLN A 61 -7.12 -9.60 0.81
C GLN A 61 -8.25 -9.35 -0.20
N PHE A 62 -9.11 -8.36 0.06
CA PHE A 62 -10.09 -7.91 -0.92
C PHE A 62 -9.41 -7.36 -2.18
N LEU A 63 -8.38 -6.52 -2.04
CA LEU A 63 -7.68 -5.97 -3.19
C LEU A 63 -6.98 -7.08 -4.01
N ARG A 64 -6.36 -8.03 -3.32
CA ARG A 64 -5.66 -9.18 -3.92
C ARG A 64 -6.59 -10.07 -4.75
N SER A 65 -7.87 -10.19 -4.40
CA SER A 65 -8.82 -10.96 -5.20
C SER A 65 -9.21 -10.29 -6.53
N LYS A 66 -8.98 -8.97 -6.67
CA LYS A 66 -9.29 -8.21 -7.89
C LYS A 66 -8.10 -8.07 -8.84
N PHE A 67 -6.88 -8.00 -8.29
CA PHE A 67 -5.67 -7.67 -9.04
C PHE A 67 -4.65 -8.80 -8.95
N ASN A 68 -3.80 -8.94 -9.96
CA ASN A 68 -2.68 -9.90 -10.02
C ASN A 68 -1.34 -9.28 -9.59
N ARG A 69 -1.22 -7.95 -9.69
CA ARG A 69 -0.08 -7.21 -9.15
C ARG A 69 -0.56 -6.04 -8.26
N ILE A 70 0.01 -5.89 -7.08
CA ILE A 70 -0.26 -4.80 -6.14
C ILE A 70 1.08 -4.20 -5.75
N THR A 71 1.23 -2.91 -6.01
CA THR A 71 2.41 -2.14 -5.59
C THR A 71 1.99 -1.05 -4.61
N VAL A 72 2.92 -0.52 -3.83
CA VAL A 72 2.66 0.58 -2.89
C VAL A 72 3.70 1.66 -3.09
N SER A 73 3.27 2.91 -3.20
CA SER A 73 4.15 4.07 -3.37
C SER A 73 3.78 5.18 -2.39
N GLU A 74 4.72 6.11 -2.17
CA GLU A 74 4.59 7.20 -1.21
C GLU A 74 4.28 6.71 0.22
N ILE A 75 4.98 5.67 0.64
CA ILE A 75 4.85 5.08 1.97
C ILE A 75 5.33 6.08 3.01
N TYR A 76 4.48 6.48 3.94
CA TYR A 76 4.94 7.18 5.15
C TYR A 76 5.86 6.27 5.95
N GLU A 77 7.01 6.78 6.41
CA GLU A 77 8.02 6.00 7.15
C GLU A 77 7.41 5.19 8.31
N GLY A 78 6.54 5.81 9.12
CA GLY A 78 5.85 5.13 10.23
C GLY A 78 4.91 3.99 9.82
N ALA A 79 4.54 3.88 8.54
CA ALA A 79 3.75 2.80 7.98
C ALA A 79 4.60 1.72 7.28
N LEU A 80 5.90 1.93 7.09
CA LEU A 80 6.78 0.99 6.39
C LEU A 80 6.77 -0.42 7.01
N PRO A 81 6.85 -0.61 8.34
CA PRO A 81 6.80 -1.94 8.95
C PRO A 81 5.51 -2.71 8.62
N PHE A 82 4.38 -2.00 8.52
CA PHE A 82 3.13 -2.61 8.10
C PHE A 82 3.21 -3.10 6.64
N TRP A 83 3.74 -2.29 5.73
CA TRP A 83 3.83 -2.64 4.32
C TRP A 83 4.81 -3.78 4.03
N LEU A 84 5.97 -3.79 4.71
CA LEU A 84 6.90 -4.91 4.67
C LEU A 84 6.20 -6.21 5.10
N LYS A 85 5.42 -6.17 6.18
CA LYS A 85 4.66 -7.34 6.62
C LYS A 85 3.61 -7.80 5.61
N MET A 86 2.96 -6.87 4.90
CA MET A 86 1.97 -7.21 3.87
C MET A 86 2.63 -7.83 2.63
N MET A 87 3.85 -7.40 2.30
CA MET A 87 4.65 -8.00 1.24
C MET A 87 5.09 -9.44 1.60
N GLU A 88 5.59 -9.66 2.82
CA GLU A 88 5.88 -11.01 3.33
C GLU A 88 4.66 -11.94 3.29
N CYS A 89 3.46 -11.39 3.53
CA CYS A 89 2.21 -12.13 3.48
C CYS A 89 1.71 -12.42 2.05
N GLY A 90 2.41 -11.96 1.00
CA GLY A 90 1.98 -12.09 -0.40
C GLY A 90 0.77 -11.23 -0.77
N LEU A 91 0.44 -10.21 0.02
CA LEU A 91 -0.68 -9.30 -0.24
C LEU A 91 -0.26 -8.06 -1.05
N VAL A 92 1.04 -7.80 -1.11
CA VAL A 92 1.69 -6.73 -1.88
C VAL A 92 2.90 -7.34 -2.56
N ASP A 93 3.13 -6.99 -3.82
CA ASP A 93 4.22 -7.55 -4.61
C ASP A 93 5.49 -6.68 -4.54
N GLU A 94 5.33 -5.36 -4.38
CA GLU A 94 6.45 -4.42 -4.43
C GLU A 94 6.17 -3.13 -3.65
N LEU A 95 7.18 -2.62 -2.95
CA LEU A 95 7.18 -1.30 -2.33
C LEU A 95 8.06 -0.38 -3.17
N LEU A 96 7.48 0.69 -3.73
CA LEU A 96 8.12 1.53 -4.74
C LEU A 96 8.83 2.73 -4.15
N SER A 97 8.21 3.40 -3.18
CA SER A 97 8.79 4.62 -2.60
C SER A 97 8.33 4.92 -1.18
N ILE A 98 9.18 5.59 -0.43
CA ILE A 98 8.92 6.20 0.88
C ILE A 98 8.78 7.71 0.69
N LYS A 99 7.85 8.31 1.43
CA LYS A 99 7.67 9.76 1.52
C LYS A 99 8.11 10.23 2.91
N ASP A 100 9.10 11.12 2.92
CA ASP A 100 9.58 11.83 4.11
C ASP A 100 9.40 13.34 3.90
N GLY A 101 8.40 13.93 4.56
CA GLY A 101 8.01 15.32 4.32
C GLY A 101 7.67 15.59 2.85
N SER A 102 8.47 16.43 2.19
CA SER A 102 8.37 16.75 0.76
C SER A 102 9.24 15.86 -0.13
N THR A 103 10.08 15.02 0.44
CA THR A 103 11.08 14.21 -0.27
C THR A 103 10.56 12.80 -0.50
N PHE A 104 10.90 12.25 -1.67
CA PHE A 104 10.55 10.88 -2.05
C PHE A 104 11.81 10.05 -2.25
N TYR A 105 11.83 8.86 -1.68
CA TYR A 105 12.90 7.90 -1.87
C TYR A 105 12.35 6.68 -2.58
N ARG A 106 12.97 6.26 -3.67
CA ARG A 106 12.73 4.96 -4.28
C ARG A 106 13.27 3.87 -3.39
N LEU A 107 12.47 2.83 -3.17
CA LEU A 107 12.90 1.59 -2.54
C LEU A 107 13.46 0.67 -3.63
N GLU A 108 14.76 0.44 -3.61
CA GLU A 108 15.38 -0.57 -4.44
C GLU A 108 15.69 -1.80 -3.61
N LYS A 109 15.23 -2.96 -4.07
CA LYS A 109 15.62 -4.24 -3.50
C LYS A 109 17.11 -4.43 -3.76
N ALA A 110 17.93 -4.42 -2.71
CA ALA A 110 19.37 -4.57 -2.87
C ALA A 110 19.68 -5.95 -3.48
N GLY A 111 20.04 -5.97 -4.76
CA GLY A 111 20.61 -7.16 -5.38
C GLY A 111 22.05 -7.33 -4.90
N ASN A 112 22.31 -8.34 -4.07
CA ASN A 112 23.64 -8.84 -3.63
C ASN A 112 24.80 -7.81 -3.72
N ARG A 113 24.66 -6.65 -3.08
CA ARG A 113 25.77 -5.75 -2.80
C ARG A 113 25.65 -5.35 -1.34
N GLU A 114 26.59 -5.84 -0.54
CA GLU A 114 26.79 -5.46 0.85
C GLU A 114 26.94 -3.95 0.95
N ILE A 115 25.99 -3.25 1.58
CA ILE A 115 26.23 -1.91 2.13
C ILE A 115 25.48 -1.79 3.45
N GLN A 116 26.22 -1.32 4.46
CA GLN A 116 25.80 -1.00 5.82
C GLN A 116 24.65 0.01 5.85
N SER A 117 23.57 -0.35 6.55
CA SER A 117 22.56 0.59 7.03
C SER A 117 21.81 -0.05 8.20
N ASP A 118 21.64 0.70 9.29
CA ASP A 118 21.02 0.30 10.57
C ASP A 118 19.51 0.02 10.51
N TYR A 119 18.94 -0.09 9.31
CA TYR A 119 17.55 -0.49 9.12
C TYR A 119 17.49 -1.93 8.67
N SER A 120 16.83 -2.75 9.49
CA SER A 120 16.72 -4.20 9.34
C SER A 120 16.49 -4.63 7.88
N GLU A 121 17.54 -5.23 7.32
CA GLU A 121 17.61 -6.06 6.11
C GLU A 121 17.30 -5.38 4.75
N ASN A 122 18.38 -5.02 4.05
CA ASN A 122 18.57 -5.04 2.57
C ASN A 122 17.71 -4.12 1.67
N TRP A 123 17.45 -2.86 2.07
CA TRP A 123 16.82 -1.87 1.19
C TRP A 123 17.73 -0.67 0.95
N LEU A 124 17.93 -0.31 -0.33
CA LEU A 124 18.62 0.91 -0.73
C LEU A 124 17.60 2.02 -0.96
N LEU A 125 17.88 3.22 -0.45
CA LEU A 125 17.09 4.43 -0.68
C LEU A 125 17.79 5.28 -1.73
N GLN A 126 17.10 5.60 -2.82
CA GLN A 126 17.56 6.58 -3.80
C GLN A 126 16.56 7.74 -3.86
N GLU A 127 17.03 8.97 -3.67
CA GLU A 127 16.19 10.19 -3.80
C GLU A 127 15.71 10.37 -5.25
N ILE A 128 14.43 10.72 -5.43
CA ILE A 128 13.77 10.90 -6.74
C ILE A 128 12.95 12.18 -6.83
#